data_AF-A0A845WQ95-F1
#
_entry.id   AF-A0A845WQ95-F1
#
_cell.length_a   1.000
_cell.length_b   1.000
_cell.length_c   1.000
_cell.angle_alpha   90.00
_cell.angle_beta   90.00
_cell.angle_gamma   90.00
#
_symmetry.space_group_name_H-M   'P 1'
#
loop_
_entity.id
_entity.type
_entity.pdbx_description
1 polymer ?
#
loop_
_entity_poly.entity_id
_entity_poly.type
_entity_poly.pdbx_seq_one_letter_code
_entity_poly.pdbx_strand_id
1 'polypeptide(L)'
;MNRLFDEFTPFEYPGLKGTSFMPAAELQETAETLELKLEIPGIDSKDLDIQVTEQAVSISGERRSETSTEENGMTRSEFRYGNFQRVVPLPKRVQHDQVKADYNNGILSLSLPKAESEKQKVFKVNLS
;
A
#
# COMPACT_ATOMS: atom_id res chain seq x y z
N MET A 1 14.37 24.08 6.88
CA MET A 1 14.30 22.60 6.88
C MET A 1 13.53 22.18 5.63
N ASN A 2 14.05 21.19 4.90
CA ASN A 2 13.59 20.85 3.55
C ASN A 2 12.17 20.24 3.57
N ARG A 3 11.29 20.69 2.65
CA ARG A 3 9.96 20.09 2.38
C ARG A 3 10.01 18.59 2.05
N LEU A 4 11.18 18.08 1.68
CA LEU A 4 11.42 16.66 1.38
C LEU A 4 11.43 15.76 2.63
N PHE A 5 11.58 16.32 3.84
CA PHE A 5 11.57 15.55 5.09
C PHE A 5 10.17 15.47 5.74
N ASP A 6 9.21 16.32 5.35
CA ASP A 6 7.81 16.25 5.83
C ASP A 6 7.00 15.15 5.12
N GLU A 7 7.46 14.65 3.97
CA GLU A 7 6.80 13.62 3.15
C GLU A 7 6.99 12.18 3.72
N PHE A 8 7.81 12.03 4.76
CA PHE A 8 8.09 10.76 5.45
C PHE A 8 7.44 10.65 6.84
N THR A 9 6.58 11.60 7.22
CA THR A 9 5.70 11.39 8.37
C THR A 9 4.73 10.25 8.04
N PRO A 10 4.42 9.34 9.00
CA PRO A 10 3.38 8.34 8.78
C PRO A 10 2.14 9.11 8.36
N PHE A 11 1.66 8.83 7.14
CA PHE A 11 0.52 9.45 6.49
C PHE A 11 -0.74 9.30 7.37
N GLU A 12 -0.88 10.12 8.41
CA GLU A 12 -2.17 10.48 8.97
C GLU A 12 -2.80 11.48 8.00
N TYR A 13 -3.38 10.96 6.92
CA TYR A 13 -4.28 11.74 6.08
C TYR A 13 -5.45 12.22 6.95
N PRO A 14 -5.63 13.55 7.16
CA PRO A 14 -6.78 14.09 7.85
C PRO A 14 -8.00 13.96 6.92
N GLY A 15 -8.59 12.77 6.88
CA GLY A 15 -9.68 12.44 5.94
C GLY A 15 -10.23 11.02 6.07
N LEU A 16 -9.51 10.09 6.72
CA LEU A 16 -9.98 8.73 6.96
C LEU A 16 -10.99 8.66 8.13
N LYS A 17 -12.10 9.39 8.04
CA LYS A 17 -13.28 9.12 8.89
C LYS A 17 -13.93 7.84 8.38
N GLY A 18 -13.63 6.69 8.99
CA GLY A 18 -14.35 5.43 8.74
C GLY A 18 -13.50 4.17 8.56
N THR A 19 -12.17 4.25 8.53
CA THR A 19 -11.32 3.06 8.49
C THR A 19 -10.94 2.62 9.91
N SER A 20 -11.15 1.35 10.22
CA SER A 20 -10.85 0.78 11.54
C SER A 20 -9.36 0.54 11.77
N PHE A 21 -8.59 0.33 10.71
CA PHE A 21 -7.13 0.21 10.78
C PHE A 21 -6.46 0.56 9.45
N MET A 22 -5.14 0.71 9.49
CA MET A 22 -4.30 0.93 8.33
C MET A 22 -3.22 -0.17 8.32
N PRO A 23 -3.26 -1.11 7.34
CA PRO A 23 -2.22 -2.15 7.21
C PRO A 23 -0.84 -1.52 7.12
N ALA A 24 0.21 -2.15 7.65
CA ALA A 24 1.58 -1.69 7.48
C ALA A 24 2.03 -1.84 6.01
N ALA A 25 3.02 -1.06 5.57
CA ALA A 25 3.55 -1.16 4.23
C ALA A 25 5.03 -0.82 4.16
N GLU A 26 5.74 -1.49 3.27
CA GLU A 26 7.11 -1.18 2.87
C GLU A 26 7.16 -0.94 1.36
N LEU A 27 7.95 0.06 0.94
CA LEU A 27 8.16 0.40 -0.46
C LEU A 27 9.67 0.41 -0.74
N GLN A 28 10.11 -0.41 -1.68
CA GLN A 28 11.49 -0.48 -2.13
C GLN A 28 11.58 -0.04 -3.60
N GLU A 29 12.53 0.84 -3.91
CA GLU A 29 12.84 1.23 -5.28
C GLU A 29 14.01 0.41 -5.82
N THR A 30 13.85 -0.20 -7.00
CA THR A 30 14.94 -0.81 -7.78
C THR A 30 15.28 0.09 -8.98
N ALA A 31 16.17 -0.31 -9.88
CA ALA A 31 16.39 0.45 -11.13
C ALA A 31 15.13 0.48 -12.01
N GLU A 32 14.40 -0.64 -12.06
CA GLU A 32 13.33 -0.90 -13.04
C GLU A 32 11.93 -0.84 -12.45
N THR A 33 11.77 -1.12 -11.16
CA THR A 33 10.48 -1.32 -10.49
C THR A 33 10.40 -0.57 -9.17
N LEU A 34 9.18 -0.33 -8.71
CA LEU A 34 8.86 -0.13 -7.31
C LEU A 34 8.25 -1.42 -6.78
N GLU A 35 8.76 -1.92 -5.66
CA GLU A 35 8.25 -3.11 -4.97
C GLU A 35 7.52 -2.66 -3.71
N LEU A 36 6.18 -2.75 -3.73
CA LEU A 36 5.31 -2.37 -2.63
C LEU A 36 4.79 -3.63 -1.94
N LYS A 37 4.93 -3.71 -0.61
CA LYS A 37 4.32 -4.78 0.18
C LYS A 37 3.46 -4.24 1.30
N LEU A 38 2.40 -4.97 1.62
CA LEU A 38 1.50 -4.68 2.74
C LEU A 38 1.23 -5.91 3.59
N GLU A 39 1.22 -5.72 4.91
CA GLU A 39 0.85 -6.76 5.88
C GLU A 39 -0.66 -6.76 6.12
N ILE A 40 -1.36 -7.72 5.52
CA ILE A 40 -2.82 -7.86 5.56
C ILE A 40 -3.25 -9.29 5.96
N PRO A 41 -2.84 -9.82 7.13
CA PRO A 41 -3.18 -11.20 7.50
C PRO A 41 -4.66 -11.39 7.82
N GLY A 42 -5.17 -12.59 7.52
CA GLY A 42 -6.53 -13.02 7.89
C GLY A 42 -7.64 -12.50 6.97
N ILE A 43 -7.32 -12.17 5.72
CA ILE A 43 -8.28 -11.79 4.67
C ILE A 43 -8.04 -12.68 3.44
N ASP A 44 -9.11 -13.16 2.82
CA ASP A 44 -9.02 -13.86 1.54
C ASP A 44 -8.64 -12.87 0.43
N SER A 45 -7.76 -13.27 -0.50
CA SER A 45 -7.30 -12.39 -1.59
C SER A 45 -8.43 -11.82 -2.45
N LYS A 46 -9.52 -12.58 -2.63
CA LYS A 46 -10.71 -12.16 -3.38
C LYS A 46 -11.46 -10.99 -2.74
N ASP A 47 -11.26 -10.77 -1.44
CA ASP A 47 -11.93 -9.73 -0.64
C ASP A 47 -11.07 -8.45 -0.54
N LEU A 48 -9.93 -8.42 -1.23
CA LEU A 48 -9.08 -7.23 -1.38
C LEU A 48 -9.40 -6.52 -2.69
N ASP A 49 -9.68 -5.22 -2.62
CA ASP A 49 -9.74 -4.34 -3.78
C ASP A 49 -8.42 -3.57 -3.91
N ILE A 50 -7.76 -3.72 -5.06
CA ILE A 50 -6.46 -3.13 -5.36
C ILE A 50 -6.58 -2.34 -6.67
N GLN A 51 -6.37 -1.03 -6.59
CA GLN A 51 -6.42 -0.14 -7.73
C GLN A 51 -5.08 0.57 -7.89
N VAL A 52 -4.54 0.56 -9.10
CA VAL A 52 -3.25 1.19 -9.40
C VAL A 52 -3.44 2.28 -10.45
N THR A 53 -2.91 3.46 -10.14
CA THR A 53 -2.75 4.55 -11.09
C THR A 53 -1.27 4.74 -11.39
N GLU A 54 -0.91 5.65 -12.31
CA GLU A 54 0.50 5.96 -12.53
C GLU A 54 1.21 6.49 -11.27
N GLN A 55 0.51 7.08 -10.31
CA GLN A 55 1.11 7.83 -9.20
C GLN A 55 0.79 7.30 -7.82
N ALA A 56 -0.12 6.34 -7.69
CA ALA A 56 -0.56 5.81 -6.41
C ALA A 56 -1.16 4.41 -6.54
N VAL A 57 -1.07 3.65 -5.44
CA VAL A 57 -1.78 2.38 -5.24
C VAL A 57 -2.80 2.56 -4.12
N SER A 58 -4.06 2.21 -4.38
CA SER A 58 -5.12 2.14 -3.37
C SER A 58 -5.42 0.67 -3.05
N ILE A 59 -5.44 0.33 -1.77
CA ILE A 59 -5.77 -1.00 -1.27
C ILE A 59 -6.89 -0.86 -0.25
N SER A 60 -7.96 -1.62 -0.40
CA SER A 60 -9.06 -1.63 0.57
C SER A 60 -9.60 -3.04 0.78
N GLY A 61 -10.29 -3.22 1.91
CA GLY A 61 -10.91 -4.49 2.27
C GLY A 61 -11.50 -4.46 3.68
N GLU A 62 -12.00 -5.60 4.14
CA GLU A 62 -12.61 -5.76 5.46
C GLU A 62 -11.99 -6.96 6.18
N ARG A 63 -11.49 -6.76 7.40
CA ARG A 63 -11.11 -7.86 8.30
C ARG A 63 -12.25 -8.12 9.28
N ARG A 64 -12.95 -9.24 9.12
CA ARG A 64 -14.08 -9.60 9.99
C ARG A 64 -13.62 -10.23 11.30
N SER A 65 -14.35 -9.95 12.37
CA SER A 65 -14.20 -10.70 13.62
C SER A 65 -14.99 -11.98 13.53
N GLU A 66 -14.37 -13.11 13.87
CA GLU A 66 -15.08 -14.41 13.98
C GLU A 66 -15.89 -14.52 15.27
N THR A 67 -15.73 -13.58 16.21
CA THR A 67 -16.45 -13.60 17.48
C THR A 67 -17.85 -13.00 17.32
N SER A 68 -18.83 -13.82 16.93
CA SER A 68 -20.22 -13.55 17.31
C SER A 68 -20.26 -13.61 18.83
N THR A 69 -20.77 -12.56 19.48
CA THR A 69 -20.91 -12.53 20.95
C THR A 69 -22.06 -13.44 21.33
N GLU A 70 -21.91 -14.75 21.14
CA GLU A 70 -22.87 -15.76 21.53
C GLU A 70 -22.36 -16.45 22.80
N GLU A 71 -23.04 -16.12 23.90
CA GLU A 71 -23.18 -16.91 25.13
C GLU A 71 -21.90 -17.51 25.74
N ASN A 72 -21.28 -16.71 26.64
CA ASN A 72 -20.49 -17.15 27.82
C ASN A 72 -18.98 -16.84 27.86
N GLY A 73 -18.47 -15.84 27.13
CA GLY A 73 -17.07 -15.42 27.29
C GLY A 73 -16.79 -13.94 26.95
N MET A 74 -15.95 -13.29 27.75
CA MET A 74 -15.39 -11.97 27.42
C MET A 74 -14.15 -12.15 26.55
N THR A 75 -14.26 -11.91 25.25
CA THR A 75 -13.10 -11.89 24.34
C THR A 75 -12.33 -10.60 24.52
N ARG A 76 -11.05 -10.70 24.89
CA ARG A 76 -10.07 -9.61 24.77
C ARG A 76 -9.24 -9.85 23.52
N SER A 77 -9.19 -8.88 22.62
CA SER A 77 -8.45 -8.98 21.36
C SER A 77 -7.58 -7.75 21.17
N GLU A 78 -6.33 -7.99 20.78
CA GLU A 78 -5.41 -6.93 20.30
C GLU A 78 -5.48 -6.78 18.78
N PHE A 79 -6.25 -7.63 18.11
CA PHE A 79 -6.42 -7.57 16.66
C PHE A 79 -7.35 -6.42 16.30
N ARG A 80 -7.06 -5.77 15.17
CA ARG A 80 -7.92 -4.76 14.60
C ARG A 80 -8.86 -5.41 13.58
N TYR A 81 -10.15 -5.09 13.68
CA TYR A 81 -11.21 -5.58 12.80
C TYR A 81 -11.94 -4.41 12.14
N GLY A 82 -12.66 -4.69 11.06
CA GLY A 82 -13.46 -3.75 10.28
C GLY A 82 -12.79 -3.38 8.95
N ASN A 83 -13.31 -2.32 8.33
CA ASN A 83 -12.86 -1.85 7.02
C ASN A 83 -11.51 -1.15 7.12
N PHE A 84 -10.68 -1.30 6.10
CA PHE A 84 -9.49 -0.49 5.90
C PHE A 84 -9.43 0.06 4.48
N GLN A 85 -8.74 1.19 4.35
CA GLN A 85 -8.37 1.76 3.07
C GLN A 85 -7.00 2.41 3.25
N ARG A 86 -6.04 2.03 2.42
CA ARG A 86 -4.71 2.61 2.40
C ARG A 86 -4.36 3.06 0.99
N VAL A 87 -4.01 4.32 0.84
CA VAL A 87 -3.46 4.89 -0.39
C VAL A 87 -1.98 5.10 -0.19
N VAL A 88 -1.16 4.54 -1.08
CA VAL A 88 0.29 4.67 -1.09
C VAL A 88 0.69 5.51 -2.30
N PRO A 89 1.10 6.78 -2.13
CA PRO A 89 1.66 7.56 -3.22
C PRO A 89 3.01 6.96 -3.66
N LEU A 90 3.25 6.96 -4.96
CA LEU A 90 4.47 6.42 -5.55
C LEU A 90 5.48 7.55 -5.81
N PRO A 91 6.76 7.37 -5.46
CA PRO A 91 7.81 8.37 -5.69
C PRO A 91 8.16 8.54 -7.18
N LYS A 92 7.72 7.59 -8.02
CA LYS A 92 7.95 7.53 -9.46
C LYS A 92 6.68 7.06 -10.16
N ARG A 93 6.48 7.53 -11.39
CA ARG A 93 5.39 7.03 -12.22
C ARG A 93 5.62 5.59 -12.65
N VAL A 94 4.55 4.80 -12.71
CA VAL A 94 4.59 3.37 -13.06
C VAL A 94 3.71 3.05 -14.27
N GLN A 95 4.02 1.94 -14.93
CA GLN A 95 3.20 1.31 -15.96
C GLN A 95 2.10 0.51 -15.26
N HIS A 96 1.03 1.20 -14.87
CA HIS A 96 -0.03 0.66 -14.01
C HIS A 96 -0.78 -0.55 -14.61
N ASP A 97 -0.73 -0.71 -15.93
CA ASP A 97 -1.29 -1.83 -16.69
C ASP A 97 -0.41 -3.09 -16.68
N GLN A 98 0.85 -2.98 -16.23
CA GLN A 98 1.82 -4.09 -16.18
C GLN A 98 2.19 -4.53 -14.77
N VAL A 99 1.38 -4.14 -13.79
CA VAL A 99 1.59 -4.49 -12.37
C VAL A 99 1.38 -5.97 -12.16
N LYS A 100 2.30 -6.60 -11.41
CA LYS A 100 2.14 -7.97 -10.93
C LYS A 100 1.82 -7.96 -9.46
N ALA A 101 0.84 -8.76 -9.07
CA ALA A 101 0.43 -8.93 -7.69
C ALA A 101 0.59 -10.39 -7.25
N ASP A 102 1.08 -10.59 -6.04
CA ASP A 102 1.07 -11.86 -5.33
C ASP A 102 0.55 -11.65 -3.91
N TYR A 103 -0.19 -12.62 -3.38
CA TYR A 103 -0.68 -12.57 -2.01
C TYR A 103 -0.46 -13.91 -1.34
N ASN A 104 0.49 -13.94 -0.42
CA ASN A 104 0.95 -15.16 0.23
C ASN A 104 1.19 -14.90 1.72
N ASN A 105 0.69 -15.80 2.56
CA ASN A 105 0.86 -15.74 4.03
C ASN A 105 0.48 -14.39 4.65
N GLY A 106 -0.57 -13.74 4.13
CA GLY A 106 -1.02 -12.44 4.62
C GLY A 106 -0.18 -11.24 4.16
N ILE A 107 0.73 -11.42 3.20
CA ILE A 107 1.52 -10.34 2.61
C ILE A 107 1.07 -10.12 1.17
N LEU A 108 0.56 -8.92 0.89
CA LEU A 108 0.34 -8.46 -0.48
C LEU A 108 1.65 -7.90 -1.01
N SER A 109 2.12 -8.40 -2.16
CA SER A 109 3.33 -7.94 -2.85
C SER A 109 2.95 -7.45 -4.24
N LEU A 110 3.32 -6.21 -4.57
CA LEU A 110 3.11 -5.58 -5.87
C LEU A 110 4.45 -5.20 -6.48
N SER A 111 4.72 -5.72 -7.68
CA SER A 111 5.84 -5.27 -8.52
C SER A 111 5.30 -4.30 -9.56
N LEU A 112 5.73 -3.05 -9.47
CA LEU A 112 5.22 -1.92 -10.24
C LEU A 112 6.33 -1.42 -11.19
N PRO A 113 6.32 -1.79 -12.48
CA PRO A 113 7.33 -1.35 -13.43
C PRO A 113 7.32 0.18 -13.56
N LYS A 114 8.49 0.82 -13.49
CA LYS A 114 8.58 2.27 -13.69
C LYS A 114 8.21 2.65 -15.11
N ALA A 115 7.56 3.79 -15.25
CA ALA A 115 7.33 4.41 -16.55
C ALA A 115 8.68 4.64 -17.26
N GLU A 116 8.72 4.49 -18.59
CA GLU A 116 9.98 4.60 -19.35
C GLU A 116 10.67 5.97 -19.21
N SER A 117 9.91 7.02 -18.93
CA SER A 117 10.44 8.36 -18.65
C SER A 117 11.17 8.47 -17.31
N GLU A 118 10.87 7.58 -16.36
CA GLU A 118 11.43 7.57 -15.01
C GLU A 118 12.64 6.64 -14.86
N LYS A 119 12.84 5.72 -15.81
CA LYS A 119 14.07 4.91 -15.89
C LYS A 119 15.22 5.84 -16.23
N GLN A 120 16.25 5.88 -15.38
CA GLN A 120 17.33 6.88 -15.41
C GLN A 120 17.83 7.16 -16.83
N LYS A 121 17.54 8.36 -17.34
CA LYS A 121 18.17 8.92 -18.54
C LYS A 121 19.21 9.92 -18.07
N VAL A 122 20.48 9.51 -18.04
CA VAL A 122 21.59 10.45 -17.84
C VAL A 122 21.63 11.36 -19.06
N PHE A 123 21.35 12.65 -18.88
CA PHE A 123 21.51 13.64 -19.93
C PHE A 123 22.85 14.36 -19.75
N LYS A 124 23.74 14.23 -20.73
CA LYS A 124 24.97 15.02 -20.78
C LYS A 124 24.62 16.45 -21.16
N VAL A 125 24.80 17.38 -20.24
CA VAL A 125 24.68 18.82 -20.51
C VAL A 125 26.01 19.30 -21.08
N ASN A 126 25.97 19.92 -22.26
CA ASN A 126 27.13 20.61 -22.82
C ASN A 126 27.07 22.08 -22.39
N LEU A 127 28.19 22.61 -21.91
CA LEU A 127 28.35 24.04 -21.64
C LEU A 127 28.77 24.74 -22.93
N SER A 128 28.10 25.85 -23.25
CA SER A 128 28.45 26.79 -24.33
C SER A 128 29.33 27.91 -23.80
#